data_AF-W7DWU8-F1
#
_entry.id   AF-W7DWU8-F1
#
_cell.length_a   1.000
_cell.length_b   1.000
_cell.length_c   1.000
_cell.angle_alpha   90.00
_cell.angle_beta   90.00
_cell.angle_gamma   90.00
#
_symmetry.space_group_name_H-M   'P 1'
#
loop_
_entity.id
_entity.type
_entity.pdbx_description
1 polymer ?
#
loop_
_entity_poly.entity_id
_entity_poly.type
_entity_poly.pdbx_seq_one_letter_code
_entity_poly.pdbx_strand_id
1 'polypeptide(L)' 'RAAASWHKIPRSTLQGRRAGQQPHAIAHQNQQRLTLEQERFLLEWILEEDSRAQPPSHPCVREM' A
#
# COMPACT_ATOMS: atom_id res chain seq x y z
N ARG A 1 -6.05 5.51 26.87
CA ARG A 1 -7.40 5.08 26.43
C ARG A 1 -8.01 6.09 25.44
N ALA A 2 -7.88 7.41 25.68
CA ALA A 2 -8.38 8.46 24.78
C ALA A 2 -7.91 8.33 23.31
N ALA A 3 -6.61 8.09 23.08
CA ALA A 3 -6.05 7.98 21.72
C ALA A 3 -6.72 6.90 20.84
N ALA A 4 -7.06 5.73 21.40
CA ALA A 4 -7.73 4.67 20.64
C ALA A 4 -9.12 5.12 20.15
N SER A 5 -9.85 5.83 21.02
CA SER A 5 -11.19 6.34 20.72
C SER A 5 -11.14 7.49 19.71
N TRP A 6 -10.20 8.42 19.85
CA TRP A 6 -10.05 9.57 18.95
C TRP A 6 -9.70 9.13 17.52
N HIS A 7 -8.85 8.13 17.39
CA HIS A 7 -8.42 7.62 16.09
C HIS A 7 -9.27 6.45 15.58
N LYS A 8 -10.35 6.06 16.29
CA LYS A 8 -11.23 4.94 15.93
C LYS A 8 -10.47 3.64 15.62
N ILE A 9 -9.42 3.36 16.37
CA ILE A 9 -8.58 2.16 16.20
C ILE A 9 -8.66 1.26 17.43
N PRO A 10 -8.61 -0.08 17.27
CA PRO A 10 -8.60 -0.99 18.40
C PRO A 10 -7.44 -0.70 19.35
N ARG A 11 -7.71 -0.81 20.65
CA ARG A 11 -6.67 -0.66 21.69
C ARG A 11 -5.53 -1.66 21.51
N SER A 12 -5.86 -2.90 21.10
CA SER A 12 -4.89 -3.95 20.81
C SER A 12 -3.86 -3.50 19.77
N THR A 13 -4.29 -2.79 18.73
CA THR A 13 -3.40 -2.22 17.71
C THR A 13 -2.41 -1.22 18.32
N LEU A 14 -2.87 -0.29 19.16
CA LEU A 14 -1.98 0.67 19.82
C LEU A 14 -1.04 0.01 20.83
N GLN A 15 -1.52 -0.99 21.55
CA GLN A 15 -0.70 -1.75 22.49
C GLN A 15 0.40 -2.54 21.76
N GLY A 16 0.05 -3.20 20.65
CA GLY A 16 0.99 -3.88 19.77
C GLY A 16 2.07 -2.95 19.25
N ARG A 17 1.67 -1.79 18.72
CA ARG A 17 2.62 -0.76 18.24
C ARG A 17 3.54 -0.26 19.34
N ARG A 18 3.02 -0.01 20.55
CA ARG A 18 3.86 0.37 21.72
C ARG A 18 4.85 -0.72 22.11
N ALA A 19 4.52 -1.99 21.87
CA ALA A 19 5.40 -3.13 22.08
C ALA A 19 6.37 -3.38 20.91
N GLY A 20 6.40 -2.50 19.91
CA GLY A 20 7.30 -2.59 18.75
C GLY A 20 6.74 -3.40 17.58
N GLN A 21 5.47 -3.82 17.60
CA GLN A 21 4.86 -4.44 16.42
C GLN A 21 4.81 -3.44 15.26
N GLN A 22 5.39 -3.86 14.14
CA GLN A 22 5.37 -3.08 12.91
C GLN A 22 3.98 -3.16 12.24
N PRO A 23 3.57 -2.11 11.51
CA PRO A 23 2.43 -2.19 10.61
C PRO A 23 2.60 -3.34 9.61
N HIS A 24 1.50 -4.02 9.27
CA HIS A 24 1.52 -5.15 8.33
C HIS A 24 2.17 -4.79 6.98
N ALA A 25 1.95 -3.58 6.48
CA ALA A 25 2.56 -3.10 5.24
C ALA A 25 4.11 -3.12 5.29
N ILE A 26 4.70 -2.79 6.44
CA ILE A 26 6.16 -2.78 6.63
C ILE A 26 6.65 -4.20 6.93
N ALA A 27 5.97 -4.92 7.83
CA ALA A 27 6.36 -6.27 8.23
C ALA A 27 6.37 -7.26 7.05
N HIS A 28 5.49 -7.06 6.08
CA HIS A 28 5.35 -7.91 4.89
C HIS A 28 5.87 -7.25 3.61
N GLN A 29 6.71 -6.21 3.73
CA GLN A 29 7.30 -5.54 2.56
C GLN A 29 8.08 -6.53 1.68
N ASN A 30 8.83 -7.45 2.29
CA ASN A 30 9.60 -8.47 1.57
C ASN A 30 8.74 -9.63 1.03
N GLN A 31 7.44 -9.66 1.34
CA GLN A 31 6.48 -10.64 0.83
C GLN A 31 5.61 -10.06 -0.28
N GLN A 32 5.85 -8.79 -0.66
CA GLN A 32 5.18 -8.20 -1.81
C GLN A 32 5.70 -8.81 -3.11
N ARG A 33 4.83 -8.89 -4.11
CA ARG A 33 5.20 -9.40 -5.45
C ARG A 33 6.06 -8.43 -6.24
N LEU A 34 5.96 -7.14 -5.92
CA LEU A 34 6.63 -6.05 -6.60
C LEU A 34 7.59 -5.34 -5.65
N THR A 35 8.73 -4.90 -6.18
CA THR A 35 9.60 -3.98 -5.47
C THR A 35 8.99 -2.58 -5.44
N LEU A 36 9.46 -1.74 -4.50
CA LEU A 36 9.04 -0.33 -4.46
C LEU A 36 9.30 0.42 -5.77
N GLU A 37 10.37 0.06 -6.48
CA GLU A 37 10.70 0.67 -7.77
C GLU A 37 9.72 0.24 -8.86
N GLN A 38 9.31 -1.03 -8.87
CA GLN A 38 8.29 -1.55 -9.78
C GLN A 38 6.92 -0.93 -9.50
N GLU A 39 6.54 -0.78 -8.22
CA GLU A 39 5.29 -0.09 -7.85
C GLU A 39 5.29 1.37 -8.29
N ARG A 40 6.41 2.08 -8.13
CA ARG A 40 6.54 3.48 -8.59
C ARG A 40 6.39 3.58 -10.10
N PHE A 41 7.05 2.71 -10.85
CA PHE A 41 6.92 2.66 -12.31
C PHE A 41 5.47 2.42 -12.75
N LEU A 42 4.79 1.44 -12.12
CA LEU A 42 3.37 1.16 -12.41
C LEU A 42 2.47 2.35 -12.11
N LEU A 43 2.74 3.07 -11.01
CA LEU A 43 2.00 4.28 -10.66
C LEU A 43 2.14 5.37 -11.72
N GLU A 44 3.38 5.65 -12.15
CA GLU A 44 3.65 6.65 -13.19
C GLU A 44 2.95 6.29 -14.50
N TRP A 45 3.04 5.02 -14.91
CA TRP A 45 2.37 4.56 -16.12
C TRP A 45 0.84 4.64 -16.04
N ILE A 46 0.23 4.22 -14.93
CA ILE A 46 -1.24 4.30 -14.75
C ILE A 46 -1.71 5.76 -14.83
N LEU A 47 -0.99 6.69 -14.21
CA LEU A 47 -1.32 8.10 -14.24
C LEU A 47 -1.17 8.69 -15.66
N GLU A 48 -0.15 8.27 -16.40
CA GLU A 48 0.02 8.66 -17.80
C GLU A 48 -1.14 8.17 -18.67
N GLU A 49 -1.59 6.92 -18.48
CA GLU A 49 -2.66 6.34 -19.27
C GLU A 49 -4.04 6.91 -18.92
N ASP A 50 -4.27 7.20 -17.64
CA ASP A 50 -5.46 7.94 -17.19
C ASP A 50 -5.50 9.36 -17.78
N SER A 51 -4.34 10.03 -17.93
CA SER A 51 -4.27 11.34 -18.60
C SER A 51 -4.70 11.30 -20.07
N ARG A 52 -4.60 10.13 -20.70
CA ARG A 52 -5.03 9.87 -22.09
C ARG A 52 -6.46 9.33 -22.16
N ALA A 53 -7.18 9.28 -21.04
CA ALA A 53 -8.49 8.66 -20.88
C ALA A 53 -8.51 7.18 -21.32
N GLN A 54 -7.36 6.50 -21.21
CA GLN A 54 -7.22 5.09 -21.54
C GLN A 54 -7.10 4.29 -20.25
N PRO A 55 -8.13 3.50 -19.88
CA PRO A 55 -8.05 2.70 -18.67
C PRO A 55 -6.98 1.60 -18.85
N PRO A 56 -6.12 1.39 -17.84
CA PRO A 56 -5.14 0.31 -17.89
C PRO A 56 -5.88 -1.03 -17.97
N SER A 57 -5.70 -1.75 -19.08
CA SER A 57 -6.33 -3.05 -19.30
C SER A 57 -5.43 -4.19 -18.81
N HIS A 58 -6.04 -5.26 -18.28
CA HIS A 58 -5.29 -6.42 -17.78
C HIS A 58 -4.28 -7.03 -18.80
N PRO A 59 -4.59 -7.12 -20.12
CA PRO A 59 -3.60 -7.53 -21.12
C PRO A 59 -2.40 -6.60 -21.19
N CYS A 60 -2.64 -5.28 -21.16
CA CYS A 60 -1.59 -4.26 -21.23
C CYS A 60 -0.67 -4.31 -20.00
N VAL A 61 -1.25 -4.45 -18.79
CA VAL A 61 -0.50 -4.60 -17.53
C VAL A 61 0.37 -5.87 -17.51
N ARG A 62 -0.01 -6.93 -18.24
CA ARG A 62 0.75 -8.18 -18.31
C ARG A 62 1.94 -8.12 -19.27
N GLU A 63 1.90 -7.22 -20.26
CA GLU A 63 2.95 -7.07 -21.27
C GLU A 63 4.02 -6.04 -20.90
N MET A 64 3.78 -5.25 -19.85
CA MET A 64 4.80 -4.41 -19.20
C MET A 64 5.76 -5.25 -18.36
#